data_AF-A0A2E1LU76-F1
#
_entry.id   AF-A0A2E1LU76-F1
#
_cell.length_a   1.000
_cell.length_b   1.000
_cell.length_c   1.000
_cell.angle_alpha   90.00
_cell.angle_beta   90.00
_cell.angle_gamma   90.00
#
_symmetry.space_group_name_H-M   'P 1'
#
loop_
_entity.id
_entity.type
_entity.pdbx_description
1 polymer ?
#
loop_
_entity_poly.entity_id
_entity_poly.type
_entity_poly.pdbx_seq_one_letter_code
_entity_poly.pdbx_strand_id
1 'polypeptide(L)'
;MKSFFSNAALGFVTGAAAIGISAFALPELKGTDTRALTYEQLDLFTEVLARAKADYVEEIDEVAVIDAAIDGMLGSLDPHSSYLSADDFEAMQVSTSGQYGGLGIEVTMEDGFVKVVTPMDDSPASRAGLLPGDLFTSIDGKSIFGLKLDEAVSNMRGEAGTDLSVTVLREGQDPFELVLTREVIKPKSATWRLVDDNILYFRVSTFNERTTELLEIAITEAKEAVGDRPVGLILDLRNNGGGLLDQAISVSDLFLSGGEVVSTIGRRPQDIARFNASRSVVFRDVPIVVLINAGSASASEIVAGALQDRSRATLIGMTSFGKGSVQTVVPLGGGRGAIRLTTARYYTPSGRSIQGTGISPDVEVSSVRLTEEQIARIGRYSEANLMNALGNENGTDRDVPHLPDEQPPLDYEGNDYQLDKAIEYIKAERALAGYRPHNG
;
A
#
# COMPACT_ATOMS: atom_id res chain seq x y z
N MET A 1 -72.32 72.20 -18.23
CA MET A 1 -71.94 70.79 -18.01
C MET A 1 -70.45 70.74 -17.71
N LYS A 2 -70.10 70.11 -16.58
CA LYS A 2 -68.79 69.57 -16.13
C LYS A 2 -67.50 70.00 -16.84
N SER A 3 -66.51 70.38 -16.02
CA SER A 3 -65.18 69.71 -15.85
C SER A 3 -64.07 70.34 -16.71
N PHE A 4 -62.81 70.55 -16.30
CA PHE A 4 -61.98 70.13 -15.15
C PHE A 4 -60.71 71.04 -15.11
N PHE A 5 -60.15 71.25 -13.91
CA PHE A 5 -58.74 71.45 -13.53
C PHE A 5 -57.84 72.51 -14.22
N SER A 6 -57.30 73.44 -13.43
CA SER A 6 -55.90 73.90 -13.50
C SER A 6 -55.50 74.79 -12.31
N ASN A 7 -54.44 74.38 -11.63
CA ASN A 7 -53.27 75.12 -11.10
C ASN A 7 -53.32 76.25 -10.04
N ALA A 8 -52.32 76.10 -9.14
CA ALA A 8 -51.36 77.08 -8.58
C ALA A 8 -51.46 77.22 -7.04
N ALA A 9 -50.49 76.67 -6.27
CA ALA A 9 -49.21 77.29 -5.81
C ALA A 9 -49.47 78.32 -4.69
N LEU A 10 -48.71 78.51 -3.59
CA LEU A 10 -47.32 78.27 -3.19
C LEU A 10 -47.25 78.63 -1.67
N GLY A 11 -46.30 78.11 -0.87
CA GLY A 11 -46.04 78.67 0.46
C GLY A 11 -45.11 77.87 1.37
N PHE A 12 -43.84 78.28 1.45
CA PHE A 12 -42.80 77.82 2.37
C PHE A 12 -43.05 78.27 3.83
N VAL A 13 -42.83 77.40 4.82
CA VAL A 13 -42.23 77.75 6.13
C VAL A 13 -41.37 76.58 6.64
N THR A 14 -40.15 76.93 7.01
CA THR A 14 -39.03 76.12 7.52
C THR A 14 -39.15 75.77 9.01
N GLY A 15 -38.55 74.64 9.42
CA GLY A 15 -38.01 74.47 10.77
C GLY A 15 -38.07 73.06 11.37
N ALA A 16 -36.97 72.29 11.27
CA ALA A 16 -36.49 71.37 12.31
C ALA A 16 -35.14 70.77 11.90
N ALA A 17 -34.15 70.89 12.78
CA ALA A 17 -32.83 70.29 12.65
C ALA A 17 -32.89 68.78 12.91
N ALA A 18 -32.23 67.99 12.06
CA ALA A 18 -31.91 66.59 12.33
C ALA A 18 -30.42 66.35 12.00
N ILE A 19 -29.71 65.87 13.01
CA ILE A 19 -28.27 65.56 13.01
C ILE A 19 -28.01 64.46 11.97
N GLY A 20 -27.22 64.78 10.95
CA GLY A 20 -26.80 63.82 9.93
C GLY A 20 -25.83 62.81 10.52
N ILE A 21 -26.25 61.55 10.56
CA ILE A 21 -25.36 60.40 10.73
C ILE A 21 -24.60 60.23 9.42
N SER A 22 -23.36 60.69 9.39
CA SER A 22 -22.41 60.36 8.32
C SER A 22 -22.11 58.87 8.43
N ALA A 23 -22.69 58.07 7.53
CA ALA A 23 -22.35 56.67 7.38
C ALA A 23 -20.88 56.55 6.97
N PHE A 24 -20.02 56.14 7.92
CA PHE A 24 -18.72 55.59 7.60
C PHE A 24 -18.96 54.25 6.88
N ALA A 25 -18.75 54.23 5.57
CA ALA A 25 -18.64 53.01 4.82
C ALA A 25 -17.37 52.26 5.30
N LEU A 26 -17.57 51.20 6.08
CA LEU A 26 -16.53 50.20 6.29
C LEU A 26 -16.24 49.56 4.93
N PRO A 27 -14.97 49.41 4.51
CA PRO A 27 -14.67 48.68 3.28
C PRO A 27 -15.11 47.23 3.48
N GLU A 28 -16.00 46.75 2.61
CA GLU A 28 -16.18 45.32 2.42
C GLU A 28 -14.82 44.71 2.07
N LEU A 29 -14.36 43.77 2.90
CA LEU A 29 -13.25 42.89 2.58
C LEU A 29 -13.66 42.08 1.35
N LYS A 30 -13.31 42.58 0.16
CA LYS A 30 -13.38 41.81 -1.09
C LYS A 30 -12.54 40.55 -0.89
N GLY A 31 -13.20 39.40 -0.87
CA GLY A 31 -12.51 38.11 -0.91
C GLY A 31 -11.56 38.10 -2.09
N THR A 32 -10.30 37.74 -1.83
CA THR A 32 -9.25 37.59 -2.83
C THR A 32 -9.78 36.74 -3.98
N ASP A 33 -9.73 37.25 -5.21
CA ASP A 33 -10.13 36.48 -6.40
C ASP A 33 -9.12 35.34 -6.59
N THR A 34 -9.45 34.18 -6.05
CA THR A 34 -8.65 32.95 -6.09
C THR A 34 -8.18 32.59 -7.51
N ARG A 35 -8.92 32.96 -8.55
CA ARG A 35 -8.50 32.74 -9.94
C ARG A 35 -7.37 33.66 -10.36
N ALA A 36 -7.42 34.94 -9.97
CA ALA A 36 -6.34 35.89 -10.26
C ALA A 36 -5.03 35.41 -9.62
N LEU A 37 -5.10 34.91 -8.38
CA LEU A 37 -3.95 34.31 -7.70
C LEU A 37 -3.42 33.08 -8.45
N THR A 38 -4.28 32.18 -8.93
CA THR A 38 -3.83 31.01 -9.71
C THR A 38 -3.10 31.41 -10.99
N TYR A 39 -3.60 32.39 -11.74
CA TYR A 39 -2.93 32.86 -12.96
C TYR A 39 -1.57 33.50 -12.65
N GLU A 40 -1.46 34.28 -11.59
CA GLU A 40 -0.19 34.86 -11.14
C GLU A 40 0.86 33.77 -10.82
N GLN A 41 0.44 32.66 -10.19
CA GLN A 41 1.34 31.53 -9.92
C GLN A 41 1.76 30.76 -11.19
N LEU A 42 0.88 30.66 -12.19
CA LEU A 42 1.21 30.07 -13.49
C LEU A 42 2.19 30.94 -14.29
N ASP A 43 2.05 32.26 -14.20
CA ASP A 43 2.99 33.21 -14.80
C ASP A 43 4.37 33.09 -14.13
N LEU A 44 4.41 33.04 -12.80
CA LEU A 44 5.64 32.80 -12.05
C LEU A 44 6.31 31.47 -12.45
N PHE A 45 5.54 30.38 -12.52
CA PHE A 45 6.05 29.08 -12.96
C PHE A 45 6.67 29.15 -14.36
N THR A 46 5.98 29.80 -15.30
CA THR A 46 6.45 29.96 -16.68
C THR A 46 7.71 30.83 -16.75
N GLU A 47 7.79 31.90 -15.94
CA GLU A 47 8.98 32.75 -15.84
C GLU A 47 10.19 31.98 -15.31
N VAL A 48 10.00 31.17 -14.26
CA VAL A 48 11.06 30.35 -13.66
C VAL A 48 11.56 29.30 -14.66
N LEU A 49 10.66 28.59 -15.34
CA LEU A 49 11.03 27.59 -16.36
C LEU A 49 11.79 28.23 -17.52
N ALA A 50 11.34 29.39 -18.00
CA ALA A 50 12.01 30.12 -19.07
C ALA A 50 13.42 30.57 -18.69
N ARG A 51 13.62 31.07 -17.46
CA ARG A 51 14.95 31.43 -16.94
C ARG A 51 15.84 30.21 -16.75
N ALA A 52 15.31 29.11 -16.22
CA ALA A 52 16.07 27.87 -16.08
C ALA A 52 16.58 27.39 -17.46
N LYS A 53 15.74 27.45 -18.50
CA LYS A 53 16.15 27.10 -19.86
C LYS A 53 17.21 28.04 -20.45
N ALA A 54 17.09 29.34 -20.20
CA ALA A 54 17.96 30.35 -20.81
C ALA A 54 19.31 30.51 -20.10
N ASP A 55 19.33 30.38 -18.77
CA ASP A 55 20.43 30.81 -17.93
C ASP A 55 21.14 29.65 -17.19
N TYR A 56 20.58 28.43 -17.19
CA TYR A 56 21.27 27.27 -16.61
C TYR A 56 22.53 26.93 -17.43
N VAL A 57 23.57 26.46 -16.73
CA VAL A 57 24.91 26.24 -17.32
C VAL A 57 24.94 25.11 -18.36
N GLU A 58 23.95 24.23 -18.34
CA GLU A 58 23.76 23.10 -19.26
C GLU A 58 22.38 23.16 -19.92
N GLU A 59 22.21 22.43 -21.03
CA GLU A 59 20.90 22.27 -21.65
C GLU A 59 19.99 21.42 -20.75
N ILE A 60 18.76 21.89 -20.51
CA ILE A 60 17.78 21.17 -19.69
C ILE A 60 16.83 20.35 -20.58
N ASP A 61 16.42 19.19 -20.08
CA ASP A 61 15.26 18.48 -20.60
C ASP A 61 13.99 19.08 -19.99
N GLU A 62 13.26 19.85 -20.79
CA GLU A 62 12.02 20.52 -20.36
C GLU A 62 10.96 19.54 -19.86
N VAL A 63 10.86 18.34 -20.46
CA VAL A 63 9.87 17.33 -20.06
C VAL A 63 10.23 16.82 -18.67
N ALA A 64 11.49 16.43 -18.47
CA ALA A 64 11.95 15.94 -17.18
C ALA A 64 11.81 16.99 -16.05
N VAL A 65 12.08 18.27 -16.36
CA VAL A 65 11.92 19.37 -15.38
C VAL A 65 10.46 19.62 -15.03
N ILE A 66 9.55 19.57 -16.01
CA ILE A 66 8.11 19.71 -15.77
C ILE A 66 7.58 18.53 -14.95
N ASP A 67 7.97 17.30 -15.29
CA ASP A 67 7.57 16.10 -14.57
C ASP A 67 8.03 16.17 -13.10
N ALA A 68 9.29 16.56 -12.86
CA ALA A 68 9.83 16.79 -11.52
C ALA A 68 9.07 17.88 -10.74
N ALA A 69 8.59 18.93 -11.42
CA ALA A 69 7.79 19.97 -10.80
C ALA A 69 6.38 19.48 -10.41
N ILE A 70 5.74 18.66 -11.26
CA ILE A 70 4.44 18.05 -10.98
C ILE A 70 4.56 17.07 -9.81
N ASP A 71 5.60 16.23 -9.81
CA ASP A 71 5.89 15.32 -8.71
C ASP A 71 6.20 16.06 -7.40
N GLY A 72 6.99 17.14 -7.46
CA GLY A 72 7.23 17.99 -6.29
C GLY A 72 5.94 18.61 -5.74
N MET A 73 5.03 19.05 -6.62
CA MET A 73 3.71 19.55 -6.23
C MET A 73 2.87 18.47 -5.55
N LEU A 74 2.79 17.27 -6.13
CA LEU A 74 1.96 16.18 -5.59
C LEU A 74 2.54 15.57 -4.31
N GLY A 75 3.85 15.35 -4.26
CA GLY A 75 4.56 14.85 -3.08
C GLY A 75 4.58 15.84 -1.91
N SER A 76 4.30 17.12 -2.15
CA SER A 76 4.07 18.11 -1.08
C SER A 76 2.74 17.90 -0.35
N LEU A 77 1.78 17.19 -0.96
CA LEU A 77 0.47 16.92 -0.34
C LEU A 77 0.54 15.78 0.67
N ASP A 78 1.16 14.67 0.27
CA ASP A 78 1.35 13.46 1.06
C ASP A 78 2.39 12.54 0.37
N PRO A 79 2.97 11.54 1.06
CA PRO A 79 4.01 10.67 0.49
C PRO A 79 3.50 9.64 -0.54
N HIS A 80 2.19 9.55 -0.77
CA HIS A 80 1.56 8.55 -1.66
C HIS A 80 0.99 9.16 -2.95
N SER A 81 0.87 10.49 -2.99
CA SER A 81 0.42 11.27 -4.14
C SER A 81 1.60 11.58 -5.07
N SER A 82 1.50 11.16 -6.33
CA SER A 82 2.57 11.33 -7.33
C SER A 82 2.01 11.38 -8.74
N TYR A 83 2.78 11.96 -9.66
CA TYR A 83 2.57 11.76 -11.07
C TYR A 83 3.18 10.41 -11.47
N LEU A 84 2.57 9.78 -12.45
CA LEU A 84 3.06 8.58 -13.08
C LEU A 84 3.22 8.94 -14.54
N SER A 85 4.46 8.91 -15.03
CA SER A 85 4.72 9.01 -16.46
C SER A 85 3.97 7.90 -17.22
N ALA A 86 3.94 7.97 -18.56
CA ALA A 86 3.32 6.91 -19.35
C ALA A 86 3.91 5.53 -19.01
N ASP A 87 5.23 5.46 -18.90
CA ASP A 87 5.98 4.24 -18.62
C ASP A 87 5.77 3.78 -17.17
N ASP A 88 5.78 4.68 -16.19
CA ASP A 88 5.51 4.33 -14.79
C ASP A 88 4.06 3.86 -14.58
N PHE A 89 3.12 4.45 -15.31
CA PHE A 89 1.72 4.04 -15.26
C PHE A 89 1.53 2.65 -15.86
N GLU A 90 2.19 2.34 -16.97
CA GLU A 90 2.21 0.99 -17.55
C GLU A 90 2.88 -0.01 -16.61
N ALA A 91 4.05 0.31 -16.06
CA ALA A 91 4.75 -0.53 -15.09
C ALA A 91 3.89 -0.81 -13.84
N MET A 92 3.15 0.20 -13.35
CA MET A 92 2.19 0.04 -12.27
C MET A 92 1.10 -0.96 -12.66
N GLN A 93 0.47 -0.81 -13.83
CA GLN A 93 -0.60 -1.70 -14.30
C GLN A 93 -0.11 -3.15 -14.42
N VAL A 94 1.08 -3.35 -14.97
CA VAL A 94 1.74 -4.66 -15.04
C VAL A 94 1.89 -5.24 -13.63
N SER A 95 2.44 -4.47 -12.69
CA SER A 95 2.60 -4.93 -11.30
C SER A 95 1.26 -5.29 -10.63
N THR A 96 0.21 -4.48 -10.83
CA THR A 96 -1.10 -4.72 -10.20
C THR A 96 -1.85 -5.89 -10.82
N SER A 97 -1.62 -6.20 -12.10
CA SER A 97 -2.20 -7.37 -12.76
C SER A 97 -1.74 -8.71 -12.16
N GLY A 98 -0.65 -8.70 -11.38
CA GLY A 98 -0.08 -9.91 -10.81
C GLY A 98 0.61 -10.81 -11.84
N GLN A 99 0.92 -10.25 -13.00
CA GLN A 99 1.72 -10.90 -14.04
C GLN A 99 2.60 -9.89 -14.76
N TYR A 100 3.80 -10.29 -15.15
CA TYR A 100 4.72 -9.41 -15.86
C TYR A 100 5.54 -10.16 -16.89
N GLY A 101 5.96 -9.48 -17.95
CA GLY A 101 6.92 -10.03 -18.90
C GLY A 101 8.33 -10.05 -18.30
N GLY A 102 8.95 -11.23 -18.23
CA GLY A 102 10.28 -11.38 -17.65
C GLY A 102 10.80 -12.82 -17.65
N LEU A 103 11.80 -13.07 -16.82
CA LEU A 103 12.54 -14.35 -16.80
C LEU A 103 12.04 -15.33 -15.71
N GLY A 104 11.27 -14.83 -14.73
CA GLY A 104 10.76 -15.60 -13.60
C GLY A 104 11.88 -16.03 -12.65
N ILE A 105 12.58 -15.05 -12.09
CA ILE A 105 13.67 -15.21 -11.14
C ILE A 105 13.49 -14.27 -9.97
N GLU A 106 13.86 -14.75 -8.79
CA GLU A 106 14.10 -13.92 -7.62
C GLU A 106 15.59 -13.59 -7.56
N VAL A 107 15.90 -12.31 -7.43
CA VAL A 107 17.27 -11.79 -7.39
C VAL A 107 17.45 -10.87 -6.19
N THR A 108 18.68 -10.82 -5.71
CA THR A 108 19.12 -9.89 -4.66
C THR A 108 20.42 -9.23 -5.08
N MET A 109 20.85 -8.23 -4.32
CA MET A 109 22.17 -7.62 -4.48
C MET A 109 23.12 -8.22 -3.43
N GLU A 110 24.26 -8.75 -3.87
CA GLU A 110 25.32 -9.24 -2.99
C GLU A 110 26.67 -8.74 -3.49
N ASP A 111 27.39 -8.00 -2.66
CA ASP A 111 28.70 -7.40 -2.97
C ASP A 111 28.73 -6.59 -4.29
N GLY A 112 27.61 -5.95 -4.63
CA GLY A 112 27.46 -5.14 -5.85
C GLY A 112 27.15 -5.93 -7.12
N PHE A 113 26.91 -7.24 -7.00
CA PHE A 113 26.44 -8.10 -8.08
C PHE A 113 24.98 -8.49 -7.88
N VAL A 114 24.27 -8.65 -9.00
CA VAL A 114 22.91 -9.19 -8.98
C VAL A 114 23.01 -10.71 -8.87
N LYS A 115 22.60 -11.23 -7.73
CA LYS A 115 22.65 -12.65 -7.38
C LYS A 115 21.28 -13.29 -7.51
N VAL A 116 21.22 -14.44 -8.18
CA VAL A 116 20.02 -15.28 -8.24
C VAL A 116 19.79 -15.89 -6.86
N VAL A 117 18.65 -15.57 -6.26
CA VAL A 117 18.18 -16.23 -5.04
C VAL A 117 17.59 -17.57 -5.42
N THR A 118 16.61 -17.57 -6.32
CA THR A 118 16.03 -18.79 -6.89
C THR A 118 15.34 -18.49 -8.22
N PRO A 119 15.46 -19.37 -9.22
CA PRO A 119 14.51 -19.40 -10.32
C PRO A 119 13.11 -19.82 -9.82
N MET A 120 12.08 -19.30 -10.46
CA MET A 120 10.70 -19.78 -10.26
C MET A 120 10.48 -21.09 -11.01
N ASP A 121 9.67 -21.98 -10.46
CA ASP A 121 9.32 -23.24 -11.12
C ASP A 121 8.67 -22.99 -12.48
N ASP A 122 9.11 -23.76 -13.49
CA ASP A 122 8.64 -23.66 -14.87
C ASP A 122 8.73 -22.24 -15.48
N SER A 123 9.74 -21.47 -15.07
CA SER A 123 10.07 -20.18 -15.69
C SER A 123 11.12 -20.32 -16.80
N PRO A 124 11.26 -19.32 -17.69
CA PRO A 124 12.37 -19.26 -18.65
C PRO A 124 13.74 -19.47 -17.99
N ALA A 125 13.96 -18.88 -16.82
CA ALA A 125 15.21 -19.03 -16.09
C ALA A 125 15.44 -20.42 -15.53
N SER A 126 14.41 -21.07 -14.98
CA SER A 126 14.51 -22.44 -14.51
C SER A 126 14.82 -23.38 -15.68
N ARG A 127 14.12 -23.23 -16.82
CA ARG A 127 14.39 -24.01 -18.05
C ARG A 127 15.76 -23.73 -18.66
N ALA A 128 16.28 -22.52 -18.52
CA ALA A 128 17.62 -22.14 -18.95
C ALA A 128 18.73 -22.69 -18.02
N GLY A 129 18.38 -23.32 -16.90
CA GLY A 129 19.33 -23.94 -15.98
C GLY A 129 20.05 -22.95 -15.07
N LEU A 130 19.46 -21.78 -14.81
CA LEU A 130 19.92 -20.88 -13.75
C LEU A 130 19.75 -21.57 -12.38
N LEU A 131 20.68 -21.30 -11.47
CA LEU A 131 20.73 -21.91 -10.14
C LEU A 131 20.82 -20.84 -9.04
N PRO A 132 20.34 -21.12 -7.83
CA PRO A 132 20.64 -20.30 -6.66
C PRO A 132 22.14 -20.04 -6.52
N GLY A 133 22.52 -18.78 -6.30
CA GLY A 133 23.91 -18.35 -6.17
C GLY A 133 24.58 -17.88 -7.47
N ASP A 134 23.95 -18.06 -8.64
CA ASP A 134 24.44 -17.49 -9.89
C ASP A 134 24.51 -15.97 -9.81
N LEU A 135 25.57 -15.38 -10.37
CA LEU A 135 25.75 -13.92 -10.43
C LEU A 135 25.61 -13.42 -11.87
N PHE A 136 24.77 -12.42 -12.09
CA PHE A 136 24.72 -11.73 -13.37
C PHE A 136 25.79 -10.64 -13.43
N THR A 137 26.57 -10.67 -14.50
CA THR A 137 27.66 -9.71 -14.75
C THR A 137 27.33 -8.76 -15.90
N SER A 138 26.52 -9.19 -16.87
CA SER A 138 26.06 -8.38 -17.99
C SER A 138 24.68 -8.77 -18.47
N ILE A 139 23.96 -7.80 -19.05
CA ILE A 139 22.66 -7.97 -19.71
C ILE A 139 22.77 -7.33 -21.11
N ASP A 140 22.43 -8.07 -22.16
CA ASP A 140 22.58 -7.67 -23.58
C ASP A 140 23.97 -7.09 -23.89
N GLY A 141 25.01 -7.75 -23.37
CA GLY A 141 26.41 -7.36 -23.54
C GLY A 141 26.83 -6.08 -22.78
N LYS A 142 25.94 -5.47 -22.00
CA LYS A 142 26.25 -4.32 -21.14
C LYS A 142 26.51 -4.79 -19.72
N SER A 143 27.65 -4.40 -19.16
CA SER A 143 27.96 -4.63 -17.75
C SER A 143 26.88 -4.00 -16.87
N ILE A 144 26.38 -4.78 -15.90
CA ILE A 144 25.43 -4.31 -14.90
C ILE A 144 26.08 -3.98 -13.55
N PHE A 145 27.41 -4.07 -13.49
CA PHE A 145 28.17 -3.69 -12.30
C PHE A 145 27.93 -2.23 -11.95
N GLY A 146 27.58 -1.97 -10.69
CA GLY A 146 27.30 -0.62 -10.18
C GLY A 146 25.88 -0.12 -10.43
N LEU A 147 25.04 -0.87 -11.16
CA LEU A 147 23.59 -0.58 -11.22
C LEU A 147 22.93 -0.84 -9.88
N LYS A 148 21.87 -0.09 -9.58
CA LYS A 148 20.97 -0.45 -8.47
C LYS A 148 20.17 -1.69 -8.85
N LEU A 149 19.70 -2.44 -7.84
CA LEU A 149 18.92 -3.65 -8.07
C LEU A 149 17.69 -3.38 -8.96
N ASP A 150 16.96 -2.30 -8.70
CA ASP A 150 15.75 -1.94 -9.45
C ASP A 150 16.04 -1.64 -10.93
N GLU A 151 17.18 -1.00 -11.23
CA GLU A 151 17.62 -0.74 -12.60
C GLU A 151 17.97 -2.04 -13.32
N ALA A 152 18.69 -2.95 -12.65
CA ALA A 152 19.00 -4.26 -13.20
C ALA A 152 17.73 -5.10 -13.46
N VAL A 153 16.77 -5.09 -12.53
CA VAL A 153 15.47 -5.76 -12.67
C VAL A 153 14.67 -5.16 -13.83
N SER A 154 14.69 -3.83 -13.99
CA SER A 154 14.02 -3.15 -15.12
C SER A 154 14.57 -3.64 -16.47
N ASN A 155 15.90 -3.78 -16.60
CA ASN A 155 16.52 -4.33 -17.81
C ASN A 155 16.17 -5.81 -18.07
N MET A 156 15.91 -6.60 -17.03
CA MET A 156 15.48 -8.00 -17.17
C MET A 156 14.01 -8.14 -17.58
N ARG A 157 13.18 -7.17 -17.23
CA ARG A 157 11.78 -7.10 -17.67
C ARG A 157 11.69 -6.66 -19.13
N GLY A 158 10.54 -6.90 -19.74
CA GLY A 158 10.28 -6.56 -21.13
C GLY A 158 9.11 -7.35 -21.70
N GLU A 159 8.75 -7.08 -22.95
CA GLU A 159 7.64 -7.75 -23.61
C GLU A 159 7.87 -9.26 -23.70
N ALA A 160 6.81 -10.04 -23.45
CA ALA A 160 6.86 -11.48 -23.59
C ALA A 160 7.13 -11.87 -25.06
N GLY A 161 7.97 -12.89 -25.26
CA GLY A 161 8.44 -13.33 -26.57
C GLY A 161 9.71 -12.62 -27.06
N THR A 162 10.19 -11.60 -26.34
CA THR A 162 11.50 -10.99 -26.63
C THR A 162 12.62 -11.76 -25.94
N ASP A 163 13.77 -11.87 -26.61
CA ASP A 163 14.95 -12.49 -26.03
C ASP A 163 15.75 -11.50 -25.18
N LEU A 164 16.48 -12.03 -24.21
CA LEU A 164 17.44 -11.33 -23.38
C LEU A 164 18.69 -12.18 -23.24
N SER A 165 19.85 -11.59 -23.54
CA SER A 165 21.13 -12.23 -23.22
C SER A 165 21.58 -11.83 -21.81
N VAL A 166 22.01 -12.81 -21.01
CA VAL A 166 22.64 -12.58 -19.71
C VAL A 166 23.96 -13.32 -19.62
N THR A 167 24.98 -12.66 -19.07
CA THR A 167 26.26 -13.30 -18.75
C THR A 167 26.27 -13.69 -17.28
N VAL A 168 26.40 -15.00 -17.04
CA VAL A 168 26.32 -15.62 -15.72
C VAL A 168 27.72 -16.03 -15.26
N LEU A 169 28.04 -15.69 -14.02
CA LEU A 169 29.19 -16.19 -13.29
C LEU A 169 28.69 -17.18 -12.21
N ARG A 170 29.18 -18.42 -12.28
CA ARG A 170 28.86 -19.51 -11.35
C ARG A 170 30.14 -20.01 -10.69
N GLU A 171 30.08 -20.28 -9.39
CA GLU A 171 31.24 -20.73 -8.64
C GLU A 171 31.89 -21.97 -9.29
N GLY A 172 33.21 -21.92 -9.50
CA GLY A 172 33.98 -23.00 -10.10
C GLY A 172 33.82 -23.15 -11.62
N GLN A 173 33.21 -22.18 -12.32
CA GLN A 173 33.03 -22.18 -13.77
C GLN A 173 33.47 -20.85 -14.40
N ASP A 174 33.94 -20.89 -15.64
CA ASP A 174 34.17 -19.67 -16.43
C ASP A 174 32.82 -19.00 -16.74
N PRO A 175 32.75 -17.65 -16.82
CA PRO A 175 31.53 -16.96 -17.21
C PRO A 175 30.96 -17.46 -18.53
N PHE A 176 29.65 -17.66 -18.57
CA PHE A 176 28.95 -18.14 -19.77
C PHE A 176 27.71 -17.31 -20.06
N GLU A 177 27.31 -17.28 -21.33
CA GLU A 177 26.16 -16.54 -21.81
C GLU A 177 24.94 -17.45 -21.89
N LEU A 178 23.79 -16.96 -21.43
CA LEU A 178 22.49 -17.58 -21.62
C LEU A 178 21.59 -16.61 -22.39
N VAL A 179 20.87 -17.12 -23.38
CA VAL A 179 19.78 -16.39 -24.02
C VAL A 179 18.47 -16.94 -23.47
N LEU A 180 17.67 -16.06 -22.88
CA LEU A 180 16.37 -16.39 -22.32
C LEU A 180 15.28 -15.63 -23.06
N THR A 181 14.23 -16.33 -23.45
CA THR A 181 13.03 -15.68 -23.98
C THR A 181 12.14 -15.26 -22.82
N ARG A 182 11.78 -13.98 -22.75
CA ARG A 182 10.86 -13.45 -21.74
C ARG A 182 9.48 -14.08 -21.91
N GLU A 183 8.85 -14.43 -20.81
CA GLU A 183 7.49 -14.95 -20.78
C GLU A 183 6.63 -14.18 -19.79
N VAL A 184 5.32 -14.39 -19.84
CA VAL A 184 4.39 -13.86 -18.85
C VAL A 184 4.56 -14.65 -17.55
N ILE A 185 5.28 -14.06 -16.60
CA ILE A 185 5.52 -14.62 -15.27
C ILE A 185 4.32 -14.33 -14.38
N LYS A 186 3.87 -15.38 -13.69
CA LYS A 186 2.68 -15.39 -12.85
C LYS A 186 3.04 -15.77 -11.42
N PRO A 187 3.67 -14.86 -10.64
CA PRO A 187 4.07 -15.18 -9.27
C PRO A 187 2.85 -15.53 -8.42
N LYS A 188 3.01 -16.51 -7.53
CA LYS A 188 1.97 -16.89 -6.57
C LYS A 188 1.92 -15.85 -5.45
N SER A 189 0.95 -14.93 -5.49
CA SER A 189 0.74 -13.97 -4.40
C SER A 189 0.13 -14.61 -3.15
N ALA A 190 -0.52 -15.76 -3.29
CA ALA A 190 -0.99 -16.60 -2.21
C ALA A 190 -0.44 -18.02 -2.34
N THR A 191 0.07 -18.57 -1.24
CA THR A 191 0.57 -19.96 -1.16
C THR A 191 0.11 -20.60 0.15
N TRP A 192 0.15 -21.93 0.21
CA TRP A 192 -0.16 -22.66 1.43
C TRP A 192 0.82 -23.80 1.67
N ARG A 193 0.91 -24.22 2.93
CA ARG A 193 1.61 -25.44 3.37
C ARG A 193 1.02 -25.91 4.70
N LEU A 194 1.33 -27.15 5.07
CA LEU A 194 1.10 -27.64 6.42
C LEU A 194 2.27 -27.23 7.33
N VAL A 195 1.92 -26.78 8.52
CA VAL A 195 2.84 -26.70 9.67
C VAL A 195 2.27 -27.57 10.78
N ASP A 196 3.16 -28.04 11.65
CA ASP A 196 2.92 -28.72 12.92
C ASP A 196 1.48 -29.23 13.20
N ASP A 197 1.31 -30.55 13.36
CA ASP A 197 0.02 -31.20 13.64
C ASP A 197 -1.14 -30.88 12.67
N ASN A 198 -0.86 -30.59 11.39
CA ASN A 198 -1.86 -30.23 10.37
C ASN A 198 -2.53 -28.85 10.57
N ILE A 199 -1.79 -27.86 11.07
CA ILE A 199 -2.20 -26.46 11.00
C ILE A 199 -1.97 -25.95 9.58
N LEU A 200 -2.98 -25.30 9.00
CA LEU A 200 -2.86 -24.68 7.68
C LEU A 200 -2.10 -23.37 7.80
N TYR A 201 -1.03 -23.21 7.04
CA TYR A 201 -0.31 -21.95 6.91
C TYR A 201 -0.56 -21.38 5.52
N PHE A 202 -1.20 -20.21 5.45
CA PHE A 202 -1.38 -19.44 4.23
C PHE A 202 -0.49 -18.21 4.26
N ARG A 203 0.23 -17.97 3.18
CA ARG A 203 1.08 -16.79 3.00
C ARG A 203 0.52 -15.94 1.87
N VAL A 204 0.17 -14.69 2.18
CA VAL A 204 -0.19 -13.68 1.18
C VAL A 204 0.91 -12.62 1.13
N SER A 205 1.67 -12.58 0.03
CA SER A 205 2.84 -11.71 -0.11
C SER A 205 2.52 -10.32 -0.68
N THR A 206 1.41 -10.19 -1.41
CA THR A 206 0.91 -8.93 -1.99
C THR A 206 -0.56 -9.05 -2.34
N PHE A 207 -1.24 -7.93 -2.60
CA PHE A 207 -2.62 -7.87 -3.08
C PHE A 207 -2.68 -7.35 -4.52
N ASN A 208 -2.44 -8.24 -5.49
CA ASN A 208 -2.67 -7.99 -6.93
C ASN A 208 -3.99 -8.61 -7.41
N GLU A 209 -4.40 -8.33 -8.64
CA GLU A 209 -5.69 -8.77 -9.24
C GLU A 209 -5.97 -10.27 -9.12
N ARG A 210 -4.94 -11.11 -8.92
CA ARG A 210 -5.03 -12.58 -8.86
C ARG A 210 -5.02 -13.14 -7.44
N THR A 211 -4.90 -12.29 -6.42
CA THR A 211 -4.62 -12.73 -5.04
C THR A 211 -5.76 -13.52 -4.45
N THR A 212 -7.00 -13.05 -4.61
CA THR A 212 -8.19 -13.78 -4.13
C THR A 212 -8.31 -15.15 -4.80
N GLU A 213 -8.20 -15.20 -6.14
CA GLU A 213 -8.26 -16.44 -6.92
C GLU A 213 -7.20 -17.45 -6.44
N LEU A 214 -5.95 -17.01 -6.29
CA LEU A 214 -4.86 -17.88 -5.84
C LEU A 214 -5.06 -18.37 -4.40
N LEU A 215 -5.65 -17.53 -3.53
CA LEU A 215 -5.96 -17.95 -2.16
C LEU A 215 -7.11 -18.96 -2.14
N GLU A 216 -8.14 -18.80 -2.97
CA GLU A 216 -9.23 -19.78 -3.10
C GLU A 216 -8.74 -21.13 -3.63
N ILE A 217 -7.82 -21.13 -4.61
CA ILE A 217 -7.15 -22.34 -5.09
C ILE A 217 -6.38 -22.99 -3.93
N ALA A 218 -5.56 -22.21 -3.21
CA ALA A 218 -4.80 -22.70 -2.08
C ALA A 218 -5.71 -23.29 -0.97
N ILE A 219 -6.85 -22.64 -0.69
CA ILE A 219 -7.84 -23.12 0.28
C ILE A 219 -8.47 -24.44 -0.19
N THR A 220 -8.76 -24.57 -1.49
CA THR A 220 -9.32 -25.79 -2.07
C THR A 220 -8.34 -26.96 -1.93
N GLU A 221 -7.09 -26.76 -2.36
CA GLU A 221 -6.02 -27.76 -2.21
C GLU A 221 -5.79 -28.14 -0.74
N ALA A 222 -5.79 -27.16 0.17
CA ALA A 222 -5.66 -27.40 1.60
C ALA A 222 -6.81 -28.25 2.15
N LYS A 223 -8.05 -27.96 1.75
CA LYS A 223 -9.23 -28.75 2.14
C LYS A 223 -9.18 -30.18 1.62
N GLU A 224 -8.65 -30.40 0.42
CA GLU A 224 -8.43 -31.75 -0.10
C GLU A 224 -7.41 -32.52 0.76
N ALA A 225 -6.38 -31.83 1.27
CA ALA A 225 -5.34 -32.44 2.08
C ALA A 225 -5.77 -32.77 3.52
N VAL A 226 -6.53 -31.88 4.19
CA VAL A 226 -6.85 -32.03 5.63
C VAL A 226 -8.33 -31.91 6.00
N GLY A 227 -9.20 -31.68 5.03
CA GLY A 227 -10.64 -31.47 5.22
C GLY A 227 -11.02 -30.04 5.68
N ASP A 228 -12.30 -29.85 5.98
CA ASP A 228 -12.87 -28.53 6.33
C ASP A 228 -12.63 -28.08 7.78
N ARG A 229 -12.05 -28.94 8.63
CA ARG A 229 -11.86 -28.69 10.07
C ARG A 229 -10.43 -29.01 10.53
N PRO A 230 -9.42 -28.28 10.00
CA PRO A 230 -8.05 -28.39 10.49
C PRO A 230 -7.94 -27.96 11.97
N VAL A 231 -6.77 -28.19 12.58
CA VAL A 231 -6.50 -27.74 13.96
C VAL A 231 -6.68 -26.23 14.11
N GLY A 232 -6.21 -25.50 13.11
CA GLY A 232 -6.29 -24.06 13.03
C GLY A 232 -5.67 -23.59 11.73
N LEU A 233 -5.67 -22.28 11.55
CA LEU A 233 -5.15 -21.63 10.37
C LEU A 233 -4.31 -20.42 10.77
N ILE A 234 -3.18 -20.26 10.08
CA ILE A 234 -2.30 -19.11 10.19
C ILE A 234 -2.35 -18.38 8.85
N LEU A 235 -2.72 -17.10 8.86
CA LEU A 235 -2.65 -16.20 7.72
C LEU A 235 -1.48 -15.23 7.91
N ASP A 236 -0.40 -15.42 7.17
CA ASP A 236 0.80 -14.60 7.28
C ASP A 236 0.77 -13.40 6.32
N LEU A 237 0.62 -12.20 6.90
CA LEU A 237 0.63 -10.89 6.23
C LEU A 237 1.90 -10.08 6.53
N ARG A 238 2.94 -10.66 7.14
CA ARG A 238 4.21 -9.98 7.45
C ARG A 238 4.90 -9.54 6.18
N ASN A 239 5.61 -8.40 6.19
CA ASN A 239 6.33 -7.90 5.01
C ASN A 239 5.46 -7.80 3.74
N ASN A 240 4.15 -7.61 3.88
CA ASN A 240 3.23 -7.39 2.77
C ASN A 240 2.78 -5.92 2.80
N GLY A 241 3.35 -5.11 1.91
CA GLY A 241 3.07 -3.68 1.79
C GLY A 241 1.67 -3.34 1.28
N GLY A 242 0.83 -4.34 1.03
CA GLY A 242 -0.55 -4.20 0.61
C GLY A 242 -0.74 -4.42 -0.89
N GLY A 243 -1.54 -3.55 -1.49
CA GLY A 243 -1.95 -3.63 -2.89
C GLY A 243 -3.39 -3.15 -3.08
N LEU A 244 -4.13 -3.82 -3.94
CA LEU A 244 -5.47 -3.40 -4.34
C LEU A 244 -6.50 -3.57 -3.21
N LEU A 245 -7.34 -2.54 -3.02
CA LEU A 245 -8.38 -2.48 -2.00
C LEU A 245 -9.44 -3.57 -2.18
N ASP A 246 -9.88 -3.81 -3.42
CA ASP A 246 -10.87 -4.83 -3.75
C ASP A 246 -10.38 -6.24 -3.37
N GLN A 247 -9.10 -6.53 -3.58
CA GLN A 247 -8.48 -7.79 -3.18
C GLN A 247 -8.40 -7.94 -1.66
N ALA A 248 -8.15 -6.86 -0.92
CA ALA A 248 -8.20 -6.88 0.55
C ALA A 248 -9.63 -7.21 1.05
N ILE A 249 -10.63 -6.62 0.41
CA ILE A 249 -12.05 -6.85 0.71
C ILE A 249 -12.42 -8.31 0.42
N SER A 250 -12.10 -8.80 -0.77
CA SER A 250 -12.41 -10.16 -1.20
C SER A 250 -11.67 -11.22 -0.37
N VAL A 251 -10.40 -11.02 -0.02
CA VAL A 251 -9.67 -11.92 0.89
C VAL A 251 -10.31 -11.93 2.29
N SER A 252 -10.70 -10.77 2.82
CA SER A 252 -11.38 -10.70 4.12
C SER A 252 -12.75 -11.41 4.08
N ASP A 253 -13.46 -11.29 2.97
CA ASP A 253 -14.77 -11.92 2.76
C ASP A 253 -14.70 -13.44 2.94
N LEU A 254 -13.65 -14.08 2.43
CA LEU A 254 -13.47 -15.54 2.55
C LEU A 254 -13.53 -16.04 3.99
N PHE A 255 -13.10 -15.23 4.97
CA PHE A 255 -13.01 -15.63 6.39
C PHE A 255 -14.13 -15.05 7.26
N LEU A 256 -14.95 -14.15 6.73
CA LEU A 256 -15.99 -13.44 7.48
C LEU A 256 -17.40 -13.95 7.11
N SER A 257 -18.26 -14.12 8.12
CA SER A 257 -19.66 -14.53 7.90
C SER A 257 -20.60 -13.33 7.71
N GLY A 258 -20.13 -12.29 7.03
CA GLY A 258 -20.83 -11.03 6.80
C GLY A 258 -20.41 -9.89 7.73
N GLY A 259 -20.98 -8.70 7.49
CA GLY A 259 -20.67 -7.46 8.22
C GLY A 259 -19.62 -6.60 7.52
N GLU A 260 -19.34 -5.43 8.05
CA GLU A 260 -18.38 -4.49 7.46
C GLU A 260 -16.96 -5.07 7.49
N VAL A 261 -16.23 -4.90 6.40
CA VAL A 261 -14.80 -5.20 6.26
C VAL A 261 -13.99 -3.92 6.41
N VAL A 262 -14.40 -2.88 5.68
CA VAL A 262 -13.73 -1.58 5.66
C VAL A 262 -14.70 -0.52 5.20
N SER A 263 -14.54 0.70 5.69
CA SER A 263 -15.21 1.88 5.15
C SER A 263 -14.19 2.91 4.69
N THR A 264 -14.52 3.67 3.64
CA THR A 264 -13.69 4.74 3.11
C THR A 264 -14.44 6.06 3.19
N ILE A 265 -13.76 7.12 3.63
CA ILE A 265 -14.32 8.47 3.74
C ILE A 265 -13.45 9.42 2.91
N GLY A 266 -14.03 9.95 1.84
CA GLY A 266 -13.42 10.95 0.97
C GLY A 266 -13.65 12.39 1.44
N ARG A 267 -13.29 13.35 0.57
CA ARG A 267 -13.36 14.78 0.89
C ARG A 267 -14.78 15.31 1.06
N ARG A 268 -15.76 14.78 0.31
CA ARG A 268 -17.14 15.27 0.35
C ARG A 268 -18.00 14.33 1.21
N PRO A 269 -19.07 14.83 1.87
CA PRO A 269 -19.92 13.99 2.73
C PRO A 269 -20.54 12.77 2.01
N GLN A 270 -20.76 12.87 0.70
CA GLN A 270 -21.27 11.77 -0.13
C GLN A 270 -20.21 10.75 -0.54
N ASP A 271 -18.92 11.03 -0.33
CA ASP A 271 -17.80 10.16 -0.70
C ASP A 271 -17.53 9.12 0.40
N ILE A 272 -18.59 8.61 1.03
CA ILE A 272 -18.51 7.54 2.03
C ILE A 272 -18.91 6.23 1.36
N ALA A 273 -18.02 5.25 1.38
CA ALA A 273 -18.30 3.89 0.94
C ALA A 273 -18.09 2.90 2.08
N ARG A 274 -18.95 1.87 2.15
CA ARG A 274 -18.86 0.79 3.13
C ARG A 274 -18.86 -0.53 2.39
N PHE A 275 -17.85 -1.35 2.64
CA PHE A 275 -17.65 -2.63 2.00
C PHE A 275 -17.92 -3.73 3.01
N ASN A 276 -18.82 -4.65 2.67
CA ASN A 276 -19.28 -5.69 3.57
C ASN A 276 -18.94 -7.07 3.01
N ALA A 277 -18.60 -7.99 3.90
CA ALA A 277 -18.49 -9.40 3.57
C ALA A 277 -19.86 -9.99 3.20
N SER A 278 -19.84 -10.94 2.27
CA SER A 278 -20.87 -11.91 1.99
C SER A 278 -21.01 -12.92 3.14
N ARG A 279 -21.88 -13.93 2.98
CA ARG A 279 -22.11 -14.98 4.00
C ARG A 279 -21.33 -16.28 3.71
N SER A 280 -20.45 -16.27 2.73
CA SER A 280 -19.70 -17.45 2.27
C SER A 280 -18.35 -17.56 2.98
N VAL A 281 -18.35 -18.14 4.19
CA VAL A 281 -17.15 -18.27 5.02
C VAL A 281 -16.50 -19.64 4.88
N VAL A 282 -15.18 -19.65 4.64
CA VAL A 282 -14.31 -20.82 4.70
C VAL A 282 -13.86 -21.09 6.14
N PHE A 283 -13.56 -22.36 6.46
CA PHE A 283 -13.08 -22.78 7.78
C PHE A 283 -13.90 -22.21 8.95
N ARG A 284 -15.23 -22.39 8.87
CA ARG A 284 -16.14 -21.96 9.93
C ARG A 284 -15.77 -22.64 11.26
N ASP A 285 -15.76 -21.86 12.34
CA ASP A 285 -15.44 -22.30 13.70
C ASP A 285 -14.01 -22.86 13.89
N VAL A 286 -13.11 -22.62 12.94
CA VAL A 286 -11.69 -22.97 13.04
C VAL A 286 -10.92 -21.76 13.60
N PRO A 287 -10.04 -21.94 14.61
CA PRO A 287 -9.15 -20.89 15.10
C PRO A 287 -8.31 -20.27 13.97
N ILE A 288 -8.26 -18.94 13.90
CA ILE A 288 -7.41 -18.22 12.96
C ILE A 288 -6.45 -17.33 13.73
N VAL A 289 -5.16 -17.43 13.42
CA VAL A 289 -4.15 -16.45 13.78
C VAL A 289 -3.72 -15.69 12.53
N VAL A 290 -3.58 -14.37 12.63
CA VAL A 290 -3.00 -13.53 11.58
C VAL A 290 -1.63 -13.04 12.07
N LEU A 291 -0.59 -13.26 11.28
CA LEU A 291 0.74 -12.76 11.58
C LEU A 291 0.96 -11.40 10.90
N ILE A 292 1.40 -10.40 11.67
CA ILE A 292 1.71 -9.05 11.17
C ILE A 292 3.06 -8.54 11.68
N ASN A 293 3.64 -7.58 10.97
CA ASN A 293 4.80 -6.82 11.43
C ASN A 293 4.80 -5.40 10.85
N ALA A 294 5.85 -4.61 11.12
CA ALA A 294 5.99 -3.25 10.61
C ALA A 294 5.98 -3.13 9.06
N GLY A 295 6.22 -4.24 8.34
CA GLY A 295 6.11 -4.31 6.88
C GLY A 295 4.72 -4.66 6.36
N SER A 296 3.76 -4.99 7.24
CA SER A 296 2.34 -5.13 6.90
C SER A 296 1.74 -3.74 6.72
N ALA A 297 1.24 -3.41 5.53
CA ALA A 297 0.68 -2.09 5.25
C ALA A 297 -0.58 -2.15 4.38
N SER A 298 -1.40 -1.09 4.45
CA SER A 298 -2.52 -0.85 3.54
C SER A 298 -3.51 -2.03 3.47
N ALA A 299 -3.68 -2.68 2.32
CA ALA A 299 -4.53 -3.87 2.17
C ALA A 299 -4.31 -4.95 3.24
N SER A 300 -3.06 -5.19 3.67
CA SER A 300 -2.75 -6.11 4.77
C SER A 300 -3.38 -5.67 6.09
N GLU A 301 -3.37 -4.37 6.37
CA GLU A 301 -3.94 -3.78 7.58
C GLU A 301 -5.48 -3.78 7.53
N ILE A 302 -6.07 -3.68 6.34
CA ILE A 302 -7.51 -3.87 6.14
C ILE A 302 -7.91 -5.30 6.51
N VAL A 303 -7.22 -6.32 5.98
CA VAL A 303 -7.51 -7.72 6.31
C VAL A 303 -7.31 -7.98 7.80
N ALA A 304 -6.17 -7.56 8.35
CA ALA A 304 -5.85 -7.75 9.77
C ALA A 304 -6.88 -7.05 10.68
N GLY A 305 -7.16 -5.77 10.42
CA GLY A 305 -8.14 -4.99 11.18
C GLY A 305 -9.56 -5.51 11.05
N ALA A 306 -9.98 -5.97 9.86
CA ALA A 306 -11.30 -6.55 9.66
C ALA A 306 -11.47 -7.85 10.45
N LEU A 307 -10.47 -8.73 10.42
CA LEU A 307 -10.53 -10.00 11.16
C LEU A 307 -10.41 -9.79 12.67
N GLN A 308 -9.59 -8.83 13.12
CA GLN A 308 -9.45 -8.46 14.53
C GLN A 308 -10.74 -7.86 15.09
N ASP A 309 -11.26 -6.79 14.47
CA ASP A 309 -12.44 -6.06 14.97
C ASP A 309 -13.71 -6.92 14.98
N ARG A 310 -13.78 -7.91 14.09
CA ARG A 310 -14.88 -8.87 14.00
C ARG A 310 -14.68 -10.08 14.93
N SER A 311 -13.60 -10.08 15.72
CA SER A 311 -13.20 -11.19 16.60
C SER A 311 -13.13 -12.53 15.85
N ARG A 312 -12.73 -12.50 14.58
CA ARG A 312 -12.58 -13.69 13.75
C ARG A 312 -11.19 -14.31 13.89
N ALA A 313 -10.16 -13.48 14.10
CA ALA A 313 -8.80 -13.94 14.26
C ALA A 313 -8.09 -13.21 15.39
N THR A 314 -7.11 -13.87 15.99
CA THR A 314 -6.13 -13.25 16.89
C THR A 314 -4.93 -12.80 16.07
N LEU A 315 -4.50 -11.55 16.25
CA LEU A 315 -3.31 -11.00 15.62
C LEU A 315 -2.11 -11.23 16.53
N ILE A 316 -1.08 -11.88 16.00
CA ILE A 316 0.19 -12.12 16.70
C ILE A 316 1.28 -11.44 15.89
N GLY A 317 2.06 -10.56 16.53
CA GLY A 317 2.70 -9.55 15.70
C GLY A 317 3.64 -8.58 16.35
N MET A 318 4.17 -7.72 15.50
CA MET A 318 4.56 -6.35 15.85
C MET A 318 3.57 -5.40 15.17
N THR A 319 3.39 -4.20 15.71
CA THR A 319 2.50 -3.17 15.12
C THR A 319 2.81 -2.92 13.65
N SER A 320 1.76 -2.85 12.83
CA SER A 320 1.85 -2.64 11.38
C SER A 320 2.28 -1.22 10.99
N PHE A 321 2.42 -0.96 9.69
CA PHE A 321 3.00 0.27 9.15
C PHE A 321 2.19 1.55 9.43
N GLY A 322 0.86 1.47 9.34
CA GLY A 322 -0.06 2.59 9.61
C GLY A 322 -0.55 3.36 8.39
N LYS A 323 -0.62 2.76 7.20
CA LYS A 323 -1.10 3.47 6.01
C LYS A 323 -2.61 3.35 5.90
N GLY A 324 -3.34 4.33 6.44
CA GLY A 324 -4.80 4.44 6.46
C GLY A 324 -5.42 5.24 5.30
N SER A 325 -4.69 5.46 4.20
CA SER A 325 -5.12 6.26 3.05
C SER A 325 -5.40 5.41 1.80
N VAL A 326 -6.30 5.88 0.95
CA VAL A 326 -6.67 5.27 -0.34
C VAL A 326 -6.23 6.20 -1.47
N GLN A 327 -5.47 5.64 -2.41
CA GLN A 327 -5.09 6.34 -3.62
C GLN A 327 -6.02 5.97 -4.78
N THR A 328 -6.45 6.97 -5.54
CA THR A 328 -7.11 6.79 -6.83
C THR A 328 -6.11 7.11 -7.93
N VAL A 329 -6.02 6.23 -8.92
CA VAL A 329 -5.24 6.48 -10.13
C VAL A 329 -6.16 7.08 -11.19
N VAL A 330 -5.84 8.29 -11.64
CA VAL A 330 -6.60 9.04 -12.64
C VAL A 330 -5.78 9.13 -13.92
N PRO A 331 -6.12 8.37 -14.98
CA PRO A 331 -5.43 8.45 -16.25
C PRO A 331 -5.54 9.86 -16.84
N LEU A 332 -4.44 10.35 -17.41
CA LEU A 332 -4.40 11.63 -18.08
C LEU A 332 -4.57 11.44 -19.59
N GLY A 333 -5.34 12.34 -20.21
CA GLY A 333 -5.61 12.27 -21.64
C GLY A 333 -4.34 12.46 -22.48
N GLY A 334 -4.30 11.83 -23.66
CA GLY A 334 -3.22 11.98 -24.63
C GLY A 334 -1.97 11.14 -24.34
N GLY A 335 -2.09 10.06 -23.57
CA GLY A 335 -0.95 9.16 -23.27
C GLY A 335 0.06 9.76 -22.29
N ARG A 336 -0.33 10.75 -21.49
CA ARG A 336 0.53 11.44 -20.51
C ARG A 336 0.57 10.72 -19.15
N GLY A 337 0.47 9.39 -19.15
CA GLY A 337 0.41 8.61 -17.92
C GLY A 337 -0.81 8.88 -17.05
N ALA A 338 -0.60 9.01 -15.74
CA ALA A 338 -1.68 9.13 -14.74
C ALA A 338 -1.25 9.96 -13.53
N ILE A 339 -2.22 10.35 -12.70
CA ILE A 339 -1.97 10.88 -11.36
C ILE A 339 -2.45 9.84 -10.36
N ARG A 340 -1.58 9.46 -9.41
CA ARG A 340 -1.97 8.72 -8.21
C ARG A 340 -2.21 9.75 -7.11
N LEU A 341 -3.43 9.83 -6.61
CA LEU A 341 -3.83 10.86 -5.65
C LEU A 341 -4.51 10.24 -4.45
N THR A 342 -4.16 10.66 -3.23
CA THR A 342 -4.91 10.30 -2.02
C THR A 342 -6.28 10.98 -2.04
N THR A 343 -7.34 10.19 -2.14
CA THR A 343 -8.72 10.69 -2.28
C THR A 343 -9.61 10.37 -1.09
N ALA A 344 -9.24 9.37 -0.30
CA ALA A 344 -9.98 8.95 0.88
C ALA A 344 -9.06 8.40 1.97
N ARG A 345 -9.61 8.32 3.18
CA ARG A 345 -9.06 7.52 4.29
C ARG A 345 -9.94 6.29 4.50
N TYR A 346 -9.37 5.23 5.04
CA TYR A 346 -10.15 4.04 5.38
C TYR A 346 -10.11 3.74 6.88
N TYR A 347 -11.17 3.06 7.33
CA TYR A 347 -11.44 2.77 8.73
C TYR A 347 -11.80 1.30 8.86
N THR A 348 -11.34 0.68 9.94
CA THR A 348 -11.67 -0.70 10.28
C THR A 348 -13.14 -0.81 10.72
N PRO A 349 -13.73 -2.02 10.83
CA PRO A 349 -15.13 -2.19 11.19
C PRO A 349 -15.55 -1.55 12.54
N SER A 350 -14.63 -1.36 13.48
CA SER A 350 -14.88 -0.64 14.73
C SER A 350 -14.90 0.89 14.58
N GLY A 351 -14.68 1.41 13.36
CA GLY A 351 -14.52 2.84 13.08
C GLY A 351 -13.15 3.40 13.45
N ARG A 352 -12.15 2.54 13.72
CA ARG A 352 -10.79 2.96 14.06
C ARG A 352 -10.05 3.42 12.81
N SER A 353 -9.48 4.62 12.89
CA SER A 353 -8.50 5.11 11.92
C SER A 353 -7.13 4.56 12.25
N ILE A 354 -6.44 4.02 11.25
CA ILE A 354 -5.10 3.48 11.40
C ILE A 354 -4.02 4.36 10.79
N GLN A 355 -4.41 5.50 10.20
CA GLN A 355 -3.49 6.42 9.54
C GLN A 355 -2.46 6.93 10.55
N GLY A 356 -1.18 6.71 10.28
CA GLY A 356 -0.07 7.06 11.14
C GLY A 356 0.14 6.15 12.35
N THR A 357 -0.85 5.35 12.74
CA THR A 357 -0.82 4.54 13.98
C THR A 357 -0.56 3.06 13.73
N GLY A 358 -1.18 2.47 12.70
CA GLY A 358 -1.14 1.02 12.45
C GLY A 358 -2.17 0.23 13.24
N ILE A 359 -2.16 -1.08 12.99
CA ILE A 359 -2.87 -2.12 13.73
C ILE A 359 -1.91 -2.69 14.76
N SER A 360 -2.26 -2.55 16.04
CA SER A 360 -1.57 -3.23 17.13
C SER A 360 -2.03 -4.69 17.20
N PRO A 361 -1.11 -5.66 17.38
CA PRO A 361 -1.46 -7.06 17.54
C PRO A 361 -2.20 -7.30 18.87
N ASP A 362 -2.94 -8.41 18.95
CA ASP A 362 -3.54 -8.85 20.21
C ASP A 362 -2.50 -9.49 21.14
N VAL A 363 -1.45 -10.10 20.57
CA VAL A 363 -0.28 -10.63 21.27
C VAL A 363 0.98 -10.09 20.61
N GLU A 364 1.74 -9.27 21.34
CA GLU A 364 2.98 -8.70 20.82
C GLU A 364 4.14 -9.68 20.92
N VAL A 365 4.58 -10.17 19.76
CA VAL A 365 5.64 -11.17 19.64
C VAL A 365 6.55 -10.78 18.49
N SER A 366 7.84 -10.66 18.76
CA SER A 366 8.86 -10.53 17.72
C SER A 366 9.34 -11.90 17.21
N SER A 367 9.63 -11.99 15.91
CA SER A 367 10.14 -13.24 15.30
C SER A 367 11.60 -13.55 15.66
N VAL A 368 12.35 -12.50 16.03
CA VAL A 368 13.77 -12.55 16.42
C VAL A 368 13.97 -11.70 17.66
N ARG A 369 15.03 -11.96 18.41
CA ARG A 369 15.36 -11.16 19.59
C ARG A 369 15.81 -9.77 19.14
N LEU A 370 15.18 -8.72 19.67
CA LEU A 370 15.43 -7.34 19.28
C LEU A 370 16.13 -6.58 20.40
N THR A 371 17.08 -5.74 20.02
CA THR A 371 17.67 -4.70 20.86
C THR A 371 16.83 -3.43 20.80
N GLU A 372 16.98 -2.54 21.79
CA GLU A 372 16.32 -1.23 21.79
C GLU A 372 16.65 -0.40 20.54
N GLU A 373 17.89 -0.49 20.03
CA GLU A 373 18.29 0.19 18.79
C GLU A 373 17.54 -0.35 17.57
N GLN A 374 17.40 -1.69 17.45
CA GLN A 374 16.64 -2.31 16.37
C GLN A 374 15.16 -1.94 16.45
N ILE A 375 14.58 -1.87 17.65
CA ILE A 375 13.21 -1.41 17.88
C ILE A 375 13.03 0.05 17.47
N ALA A 376 13.95 0.92 17.88
CA ALA A 376 13.92 2.32 17.47
C ALA A 376 13.99 2.46 15.95
N ARG A 377 14.78 1.62 15.27
CA ARG A 377 14.85 1.59 13.81
C ARG A 377 13.55 1.08 13.17
N ILE A 378 12.95 0.01 13.70
CA ILE A 378 11.66 -0.50 13.23
C ILE A 378 10.56 0.55 13.44
N GLY A 379 10.56 1.23 14.59
CA GLY A 379 9.60 2.29 14.89
C GLY A 379 9.69 3.50 13.96
N ARG A 380 10.88 3.78 13.41
CA ARG A 380 11.08 4.79 12.36
C ARG A 380 10.50 4.38 11.01
N TYR A 381 10.36 3.08 10.76
CA TYR A 381 9.69 2.55 9.57
C TYR A 381 8.18 2.51 9.79
N SER A 382 7.54 3.67 9.67
CA SER A 382 6.09 3.83 9.83
C SER A 382 5.55 4.96 8.97
N GLU A 383 4.25 4.93 8.71
CA GLU A 383 3.55 5.97 7.95
C GLU A 383 3.77 7.36 8.57
N ALA A 384 3.69 7.48 9.89
CA ALA A 384 3.80 8.76 10.61
C ALA A 384 5.17 9.44 10.44
N ASN A 385 6.21 8.68 10.10
CA ASN A 385 7.56 9.20 9.93
C ASN A 385 7.91 9.53 8.47
N LEU A 386 6.99 9.30 7.53
CA LEU A 386 7.19 9.72 6.14
C LEU A 386 7.15 11.25 6.02
N MET A 387 7.93 11.77 5.08
CA MET A 387 7.87 13.20 4.76
C MET A 387 6.45 13.56 4.27
N ASN A 388 5.89 14.66 4.78
CA ASN A 388 4.53 15.10 4.49
C ASN A 388 3.44 14.08 4.85
N ALA A 389 3.69 13.14 5.76
CA ALA A 389 2.71 12.16 6.19
C ALA A 389 1.40 12.83 6.65
N LEU A 390 0.27 12.27 6.23
CA LEU A 390 -1.03 12.69 6.73
C LEU A 390 -1.15 12.28 8.20
N GLY A 391 -1.47 13.24 9.07
CA GLY A 391 -1.80 12.97 10.46
C GLY A 391 -3.10 12.17 10.61
N ASN A 392 -3.24 11.54 11.78
CA ASN A 392 -4.46 10.84 12.17
C ASN A 392 -5.58 11.86 12.46
N GLU A 393 -6.71 11.73 11.78
CA GLU A 393 -7.86 12.64 11.88
C GLU A 393 -8.52 12.65 13.27
N ASN A 394 -8.32 11.60 14.07
CA ASN A 394 -8.80 11.53 15.44
C ASN A 394 -7.79 12.09 16.46
N GLY A 395 -6.61 12.53 16.01
CA GLY A 395 -5.53 13.01 16.87
C GLY A 395 -4.83 11.90 17.66
N THR A 396 -4.98 10.64 17.25
CA THR A 396 -4.30 9.50 17.87
C THR A 396 -2.86 9.41 17.37
N ASP A 397 -1.90 9.42 18.29
CA ASP A 397 -0.49 9.20 17.99
C ASP A 397 -0.17 7.70 17.97
N ARG A 398 0.89 7.34 17.24
CA ARG A 398 1.45 5.99 17.26
C ARG A 398 2.08 5.72 18.63
N ASP A 399 1.89 4.50 19.14
CA ASP A 399 2.56 4.07 20.35
C ASP A 399 4.08 4.18 20.23
N VAL A 400 4.72 4.57 21.34
CA VAL A 400 6.17 4.68 21.41
C VAL A 400 6.78 3.29 21.21
N PRO A 401 7.78 3.14 20.32
CA PRO A 401 8.46 1.85 20.14
C PRO A 401 8.99 1.32 21.47
N HIS A 402 8.65 0.09 21.81
CA HIS A 402 9.06 -0.59 23.02
C HIS A 402 9.51 -2.02 22.72
N LEU A 403 10.18 -2.65 23.70
CA LEU A 403 10.46 -4.07 23.63
C LEU A 403 9.15 -4.83 23.59
N PRO A 404 9.01 -5.82 22.68
CA PRO A 404 7.81 -6.61 22.61
C PRO A 404 7.62 -7.38 23.91
N ASP A 405 6.35 -7.60 24.27
CA ASP A 405 5.98 -8.44 25.42
C ASP A 405 6.66 -9.81 25.38
N GLU A 406 6.78 -10.40 24.18
CA GLU A 406 7.47 -11.65 23.95
C GLU A 406 8.49 -11.60 22.80
N GLN A 407 9.61 -12.28 22.99
CA GLN A 407 10.66 -12.44 21.99
C GLN A 407 11.43 -13.74 22.24
N PRO A 408 12.12 -14.31 21.23
CA PRO A 408 12.77 -15.59 21.43
C PRO A 408 13.80 -15.56 22.58
N PRO A 409 13.84 -16.62 23.40
CA PRO A 409 14.84 -16.76 24.45
C PRO A 409 16.25 -16.90 23.83
N LEU A 410 17.29 -16.71 24.65
CA LEU A 410 18.68 -16.69 24.17
C LEU A 410 19.14 -18.02 23.56
N ASP A 411 18.50 -19.12 23.95
CA ASP A 411 18.75 -20.48 23.52
C ASP A 411 17.77 -20.96 22.43
N TYR A 412 16.98 -20.06 21.86
CA TYR A 412 16.08 -20.40 20.76
C TYR A 412 16.87 -20.73 19.48
N GLU A 413 16.75 -21.98 19.02
CA GLU A 413 17.42 -22.49 17.81
C GLU A 413 16.54 -22.45 16.55
N GLY A 414 15.28 -22.03 16.68
CA GLY A 414 14.35 -21.95 15.55
C GLY A 414 14.57 -20.71 14.67
N ASN A 415 13.90 -20.68 13.51
CA ASN A 415 14.04 -19.60 12.52
C ASN A 415 12.93 -18.54 12.59
N ASP A 416 11.77 -18.86 13.18
CA ASP A 416 10.61 -17.96 13.21
C ASP A 416 9.80 -18.13 14.50
N TYR A 417 10.23 -17.42 15.55
CA TYR A 417 9.60 -17.54 16.88
C TYR A 417 8.15 -17.10 16.90
N GLN A 418 7.80 -16.15 16.05
CA GLN A 418 6.45 -15.63 15.95
C GLN A 418 5.49 -16.66 15.33
N LEU A 419 5.95 -17.44 14.34
CA LEU A 419 5.21 -18.59 13.82
C LEU A 419 5.05 -19.68 14.88
N ASP A 420 6.12 -20.00 15.61
CA ASP A 420 6.06 -21.00 16.69
C ASP A 420 5.03 -20.60 17.76
N LYS A 421 4.95 -19.32 18.10
CA LYS A 421 3.96 -18.78 19.03
C LYS A 421 2.53 -18.82 18.48
N ALA A 422 2.35 -18.57 17.19
CA ALA A 422 1.05 -18.74 16.55
C ALA A 422 0.56 -20.19 16.58
N ILE A 423 1.47 -21.14 16.37
CA ILE A 423 1.18 -22.58 16.47
C ILE A 423 0.80 -22.96 17.91
N GLU A 424 1.57 -22.50 18.91
CA GLU A 424 1.28 -22.71 20.33
C GLU A 424 -0.10 -22.16 20.70
N TYR A 425 -0.41 -20.94 20.27
CA TYR A 425 -1.68 -20.27 20.55
C TYR A 425 -2.87 -21.06 19.99
N ILE A 426 -2.80 -21.50 18.73
CA ILE A 426 -3.84 -22.31 18.08
C ILE A 426 -4.08 -23.62 18.84
N LYS A 427 -3.00 -24.30 19.25
CA LYS A 427 -3.09 -25.56 20.01
C LYS A 427 -3.73 -25.34 21.37
N ALA A 428 -3.37 -24.27 22.08
CA ALA A 428 -3.96 -23.91 23.36
C ALA A 428 -5.46 -23.59 23.24
N GLU A 429 -5.86 -22.80 22.24
CA GLU A 429 -7.26 -22.46 21.99
C GLU A 429 -8.10 -23.71 21.70
N ARG A 430 -7.59 -24.63 20.88
CA ARG A 430 -8.27 -25.90 20.59
C ARG A 430 -8.41 -26.78 21.83
N ALA A 431 -7.39 -26.85 22.68
CA ALA A 431 -7.45 -27.61 23.93
C ALA A 431 -8.53 -27.05 24.87
N LEU A 432 -8.65 -25.73 24.98
CA LEU A 432 -9.70 -25.07 25.76
C LEU A 432 -11.10 -25.29 25.18
N ALA A 433 -11.25 -25.24 23.85
CA ALA A 433 -12.52 -25.52 23.17
C ALA A 433 -12.99 -26.97 23.37
N GLY A 434 -12.05 -27.93 23.42
CA GLY A 434 -12.32 -29.33 23.74
C GLY A 434 -12.67 -29.60 25.21
N TYR A 435 -12.36 -28.67 26.12
CA TYR A 435 -12.53 -28.84 27.57
C TYR A 435 -13.90 -28.39 28.10
N ARG A 436 -14.89 -28.04 27.27
CA ARG A 436 -16.21 -27.63 27.81
C ARG A 436 -16.80 -28.73 28.71
N PRO A 437 -16.89 -28.52 30.04
CA PRO A 437 -17.42 -29.55 30.93
C PRO A 437 -18.88 -29.78 30.57
N HIS A 438 -19.27 -31.06 30.46
CA HIS A 438 -20.67 -31.45 30.39
C HIS A 438 -21.36 -31.04 31.70
N ASN A 439 -21.90 -29.83 31.74
CA ASN A 439 -22.94 -29.51 32.70
C ASN A 439 -24.22 -30.17 32.19
N GLY A 440 -24.54 -31.32 32.79
CA GLY A 440 -25.80 -32.02 32.64
C GLY A 440 -26.96 -31.38 33.38
#